data_AF-A0A1V3X4S2-F1
#
_entry.id   AF-A0A1V3X4S2-F1
#
_cell.length_a   1.000
_cell.length_b   1.000
_cell.length_c   1.000
_cell.angle_alpha   90.00
_cell.angle_beta   90.00
_cell.angle_gamma   90.00
#
_symmetry.space_group_name_H-M   'P 1'
#
loop_
_entity.id
_entity.type
_entity.pdbx_description
1 polymer ?
#
loop_
_entity_poly.entity_id
_entity_poly.type
_entity_poly.pdbx_seq_one_letter_code
_entity_poly.pdbx_strand_id
1 'polypeptide(L)'
;MARRLMEVYAGFLAHTDAQIGRVVEAIDELGQWDDTLFIYICGDNGASAEGTLHGAWSSPAFQNGLPEDPEWLLAHLADFGTARCENHYNVGWAWALDAPFQWMKQVASHFGGTRNGMAISWPRGITGAGEQRSQFHHVIDIVPTILEVTGIEMPERVNGIEQKPIEGVSMRYSFDDATAESRRTTQYFEIFGNRAVYHEGWMACCFHGRLPWIRAQRNIPFGDAERWELYHIADDFSQSADLAEQYPDKLAELQAVFDAEARKYDVYPLSDATLARALPVNRPSLLGDRTSVTYYPGQLRIPEPVTLSYTSTSFMLRAQLHIPPGVLRGWSSLSAGRWPGGAFICKTGCPALPTTIWATNSPQSPHPGHCPKAL
;
A
#
# COMPACT_ATOMS: atom_id res chain seq x y z
N MET A 1 23.56 2.04 -12.18
CA MET A 1 22.14 2.24 -11.87
C MET A 1 21.74 1.49 -10.58
N ALA A 2 21.73 0.14 -10.53
CA ALA A 2 21.14 -0.61 -9.42
C ALA A 2 21.70 -0.23 -8.03
N ARG A 3 23.03 -0.05 -7.92
CA ARG A 3 23.68 0.47 -6.70
C ARG A 3 23.07 1.79 -6.23
N ARG A 4 22.90 2.76 -7.14
CA ARG A 4 22.39 4.10 -6.82
C ARG A 4 20.96 4.04 -6.29
N LEU A 5 20.11 3.19 -6.87
CA LEU A 5 18.73 3.03 -6.40
C LEU A 5 18.69 2.48 -4.96
N MET A 6 19.55 1.53 -4.63
CA MET A 6 19.64 0.98 -3.28
C MET A 6 20.27 1.94 -2.28
N GLU A 7 21.26 2.74 -2.67
CA GLU A 7 21.79 3.82 -1.83
C GLU A 7 20.70 4.84 -1.46
N VAL A 8 19.83 5.20 -2.41
CA VAL A 8 18.71 6.09 -2.17
C VAL A 8 17.70 5.45 -1.21
N TYR A 9 17.36 4.18 -1.41
CA TYR A 9 16.44 3.47 -0.51
C TYR A 9 17.02 3.29 0.90
N ALA A 10 18.30 2.96 1.03
CA ALA A 10 19.00 2.90 2.32
C ALA A 10 19.02 4.27 3.01
N GLY A 11 19.25 5.36 2.27
CA GLY A 11 19.16 6.72 2.78
C GLY A 11 17.75 7.08 3.27
N PHE A 12 16.72 6.66 2.53
CA PHE A 12 15.32 6.80 2.95
C PHE A 12 15.03 6.05 4.25
N LEU A 13 15.49 4.79 4.38
CA LEU A 13 15.30 4.00 5.58
C LEU A 13 16.04 4.58 6.79
N ALA A 14 17.30 4.98 6.63
CA ALA A 14 18.08 5.61 7.69
C ALA A 14 17.44 6.93 8.17
N HIS A 15 16.89 7.72 7.24
CA HIS A 15 16.16 8.93 7.60
C HIS A 15 14.85 8.62 8.35
N THR A 16 14.12 7.59 7.90
CA THR A 16 12.88 7.11 8.54
C THR A 16 13.15 6.65 9.96
N ASP A 17 14.17 5.83 10.17
CA ASP A 17 14.62 5.37 11.49
C ASP A 17 14.95 6.55 12.42
N ALA A 18 15.73 7.53 11.93
CA ALA A 18 16.03 8.74 12.69
C ALA A 18 14.77 9.54 13.06
N GLN A 19 13.74 9.57 12.20
CA GLN A 19 12.48 10.24 12.54
C GLN A 19 11.66 9.45 13.57
N ILE A 20 11.68 8.12 13.52
CA ILE A 20 11.05 7.28 14.55
C ILE A 20 11.75 7.48 15.89
N GLY A 21 13.09 7.52 15.90
CA GLY A 21 13.89 7.82 17.10
C GLY A 21 13.44 9.11 17.79
N ARG A 22 13.18 10.18 17.02
CA ARG A 22 12.66 11.44 17.59
C ARG A 22 11.28 11.31 18.24
N VAL A 23 10.42 10.43 17.73
CA VAL A 23 9.11 10.17 18.36
C VAL A 23 9.30 9.42 19.67
N VAL A 24 10.17 8.40 19.68
CA VAL A 24 10.51 7.63 20.88
C VAL A 24 11.15 8.53 21.95
N GLU A 25 12.13 9.34 21.58
CA GLU A 25 12.77 10.32 22.46
C GLU A 25 11.75 11.29 23.05
N ALA A 26 10.84 11.82 22.24
CA ALA A 26 9.80 12.73 22.73
C ALA A 26 8.84 12.06 23.74
N ILE A 27 8.51 10.78 23.56
CA ILE A 27 7.69 10.01 24.51
C ILE A 27 8.46 9.76 25.81
N ASP A 28 9.76 9.47 25.73
CA ASP A 28 10.63 9.29 26.87
C ASP A 28 10.83 10.59 27.68
N GLU A 29 11.04 11.73 27.01
CA GLU A 29 11.12 13.05 27.65
C GLU A 29 9.84 13.44 28.40
N LEU A 30 8.68 12.94 27.96
CA LEU A 30 7.40 13.10 28.68
C LEU A 30 7.27 12.16 29.89
N GLY A 31 8.23 11.27 30.11
CA GLY A 31 8.20 10.24 31.15
C GLY A 31 7.11 9.20 30.90
N GLN A 32 6.71 8.99 29.65
CA GLN A 32 5.60 8.08 29.27
C GLN A 32 6.07 6.80 28.59
N TRP A 33 7.37 6.62 28.34
CA TRP A 33 7.89 5.44 27.62
C TRP A 33 7.46 4.13 28.27
N ASP A 34 7.62 4.01 29.59
CA ASP A 34 7.26 2.78 30.30
C ASP A 34 5.78 2.41 30.16
N ASP A 35 4.89 3.40 29.97
CA ASP A 35 3.45 3.20 29.76
C ASP A 35 3.02 3.16 28.30
N THR A 36 3.96 3.19 27.37
CA THR A 36 3.63 3.23 25.94
C THR A 36 3.76 1.84 25.34
N LEU A 37 2.66 1.32 24.80
CA LEU A 37 2.72 0.18 23.87
C LEU A 37 3.19 0.70 22.50
N PHE A 38 4.44 0.42 22.17
CA PHE A 38 5.05 0.75 20.89
C PHE A 38 5.12 -0.48 19.99
N ILE A 39 4.48 -0.42 18.83
CA ILE A 39 4.51 -1.49 17.82
C ILE A 39 5.12 -0.93 16.54
N TYR A 40 6.24 -1.48 16.12
CA TYR A 40 6.88 -1.17 14.84
C TYR A 40 6.75 -2.36 13.89
N ILE A 41 6.22 -2.12 12.69
CA ILE A 41 6.16 -3.10 11.61
C ILE A 41 6.95 -2.53 10.43
N CYS A 42 7.97 -3.26 9.98
CA CYS A 42 8.83 -2.86 8.88
C CYS A 42 8.10 -3.02 7.54
N GLY A 43 7.26 -2.04 7.20
CA GLY A 43 6.43 -2.03 5.99
C GLY A 43 5.02 -2.60 6.22
N ASP A 44 4.13 -2.38 5.25
CA ASP A 44 2.75 -2.88 5.22
C ASP A 44 2.58 -4.13 4.33
N ASN A 45 3.66 -4.56 3.68
CA ASN A 45 3.80 -5.74 2.81
C ASN A 45 5.28 -5.97 2.51
N GLY A 46 5.58 -7.00 1.73
CA GLY A 46 6.89 -7.27 1.15
C GLY A 46 7.54 -6.12 0.38
N ALA A 47 8.79 -6.30 -0.04
CA ALA A 47 9.48 -5.34 -0.90
C ALA A 47 8.72 -5.15 -2.22
N SER A 48 8.81 -3.94 -2.78
CA SER A 48 8.05 -3.58 -3.97
C SER A 48 8.87 -3.84 -5.24
N ALA A 49 8.30 -4.53 -6.24
CA ALA A 49 8.94 -4.67 -7.55
C ALA A 49 8.37 -3.75 -8.63
N GLU A 50 7.65 -2.71 -8.25
CA GLU A 50 7.01 -1.77 -9.18
C GLU A 50 8.02 -0.89 -9.94
N GLY A 51 9.31 -0.98 -9.60
CA GLY A 51 10.40 -0.36 -10.36
C GLY A 51 10.84 -1.15 -11.59
N THR A 52 10.17 -2.22 -11.99
CA THR A 52 10.54 -3.02 -13.18
C THR A 52 11.94 -3.66 -13.10
N LEU A 53 12.37 -4.33 -14.17
CA LEU A 53 13.67 -5.01 -14.21
C LEU A 53 14.86 -4.06 -14.07
N HIS A 54 14.69 -2.78 -14.46
CA HIS A 54 15.79 -1.81 -14.55
C HIS A 54 15.69 -0.69 -13.51
N GLY A 55 14.65 -0.65 -12.68
CA GLY A 55 14.37 0.51 -11.85
C GLY A 55 13.48 1.50 -12.60
N ALA A 56 12.94 2.47 -11.87
CA ALA A 56 12.13 3.53 -12.45
C ALA A 56 12.63 4.90 -11.96
N TRP A 57 12.63 5.89 -12.84
CA TRP A 57 12.77 7.30 -12.49
C TRP A 57 11.40 7.91 -12.20
N SER A 58 10.35 7.43 -12.86
CA SER A 58 8.96 7.85 -12.64
C SER A 58 8.08 6.65 -12.28
N SER A 59 7.68 6.52 -11.01
CA SER A 59 6.64 5.57 -10.61
C SER A 59 5.33 5.74 -11.43
N PRO A 60 4.88 6.96 -11.77
CA PRO A 60 3.76 7.15 -12.69
C PRO A 60 3.95 6.51 -14.07
N ALA A 61 5.18 6.42 -14.60
CA ALA A 61 5.40 5.75 -15.89
C ALA A 61 5.01 4.27 -15.81
N PHE A 62 5.41 3.56 -14.76
CA PHE A 62 4.99 2.18 -14.50
C PHE A 62 3.45 2.07 -14.37
N GLN A 63 2.82 2.96 -13.61
CA GLN A 63 1.37 2.95 -13.40
C GLN A 63 0.58 3.08 -14.70
N ASN A 64 1.13 3.83 -15.67
CA ASN A 64 0.57 4.03 -17.01
C ASN A 64 1.04 3.00 -18.04
N GLY A 65 1.84 2.01 -17.65
CA GLY A 65 2.35 0.98 -18.55
C GLY A 65 3.37 1.50 -19.58
N LEU A 66 4.06 2.59 -19.26
CA LEU A 66 5.12 3.18 -20.09
C LEU A 66 6.48 2.73 -19.56
N PRO A 67 7.17 1.78 -20.24
CA PRO A 67 8.51 1.38 -19.82
C PRO A 67 9.50 2.52 -20.04
N GLU A 68 10.43 2.68 -19.09
CA GLU A 68 11.55 3.60 -19.20
C GLU A 68 12.78 2.87 -19.76
N ASP A 69 13.44 3.48 -20.72
CA ASP A 69 14.60 2.92 -21.40
C ASP A 69 15.84 2.92 -20.48
N PRO A 70 16.64 1.83 -20.41
CA PRO A 70 17.80 1.75 -19.53
C PRO A 70 18.87 2.83 -19.76
N GLU A 71 19.15 3.20 -21.02
CA GLU A 71 20.08 4.26 -21.39
C GLU A 71 19.56 5.62 -20.93
N TRP A 72 18.24 5.84 -21.03
CA TRP A 72 17.60 7.03 -20.46
C TRP A 72 17.74 7.07 -18.93
N LEU A 73 17.51 5.96 -18.22
CA LEU A 73 17.71 5.89 -16.76
C LEU A 73 19.17 6.19 -16.35
N LEU A 74 20.13 5.75 -17.16
CA LEU A 74 21.55 6.02 -16.94
C LEU A 74 21.91 7.50 -17.16
N ALA A 75 21.36 8.13 -18.20
CA ALA A 75 21.54 9.56 -18.45
C ALA A 75 21.01 10.43 -17.29
N HIS A 76 20.01 9.94 -16.54
CA HIS A 76 19.37 10.63 -15.42
C HIS A 76 19.82 10.11 -14.05
N LEU A 77 20.96 9.41 -13.96
CA LEU A 77 21.44 8.80 -12.71
C LEU A 77 21.56 9.79 -11.53
N ALA A 78 21.88 11.06 -11.83
CA ALA A 78 22.03 12.13 -10.84
C ALA A 78 20.69 12.59 -10.22
N ASP A 79 19.55 12.22 -10.82
CA ASP A 79 18.24 12.63 -10.33
C ASP A 79 17.77 11.76 -9.17
N PHE A 80 18.16 10.48 -9.14
CA PHE A 80 17.73 9.52 -8.13
C PHE A 80 18.01 10.01 -6.71
N GLY A 81 16.94 10.02 -5.89
CA GLY A 81 16.95 10.53 -4.52
C GLY A 81 16.78 12.04 -4.38
N THR A 82 16.53 12.76 -5.48
CA THR A 82 16.23 14.21 -5.47
C THR A 82 14.75 14.45 -5.75
N ALA A 83 14.29 15.69 -5.54
CA ALA A 83 12.91 16.09 -5.86
C ALA A 83 12.58 16.09 -7.37
N ARG A 84 13.52 15.74 -8.25
CA ARG A 84 13.32 15.71 -9.71
C ARG A 84 12.64 14.45 -10.20
N CYS A 85 12.64 13.37 -9.43
CA CYS A 85 12.15 12.06 -9.85
C CYS A 85 11.31 11.39 -8.75
N GLU A 86 10.45 10.44 -9.14
CA GLU A 86 9.70 9.57 -8.23
C GLU A 86 10.20 8.14 -8.41
N ASN A 87 11.44 7.91 -7.97
CA ASN A 87 12.18 6.72 -8.36
C ASN A 87 11.80 5.46 -7.57
N HIS A 88 12.03 4.31 -8.18
CA HIS A 88 11.81 3.00 -7.59
C HIS A 88 12.98 2.06 -7.87
N TYR A 89 13.42 1.26 -6.89
CA TYR A 89 14.46 0.25 -7.09
C TYR A 89 13.97 -0.90 -7.98
N ASN A 90 14.90 -1.61 -8.63
CA ASN A 90 14.58 -2.67 -9.57
C ASN A 90 14.19 -3.99 -8.88
N VAL A 91 13.55 -4.89 -9.63
CA VAL A 91 13.05 -6.21 -9.16
C VAL A 91 14.12 -7.01 -8.41
N GLY A 92 15.37 -6.97 -8.84
CA GLY A 92 16.46 -7.69 -8.16
C GLY A 92 16.68 -7.23 -6.71
N TRP A 93 16.51 -5.93 -6.42
CA TRP A 93 16.56 -5.44 -5.05
C TRP A 93 15.31 -5.80 -4.26
N ALA A 94 14.13 -5.82 -4.88
CA ALA A 94 12.92 -6.30 -4.21
C ALA A 94 13.13 -7.73 -3.69
N TRP A 95 13.59 -8.64 -4.57
CA TRP A 95 13.87 -10.02 -4.20
C TRP A 95 14.95 -10.15 -3.12
N ALA A 96 16.00 -9.31 -3.19
CA ALA A 96 17.07 -9.33 -2.19
C ALA A 96 16.60 -8.85 -0.81
N LEU A 97 15.67 -7.90 -0.77
CA LEU A 97 15.10 -7.36 0.47
C LEU A 97 14.12 -8.33 1.14
N ASP A 98 13.47 -9.20 0.35
CA ASP A 98 12.57 -10.24 0.86
C ASP A 98 13.28 -11.57 1.16
N ALA A 99 14.59 -11.69 0.90
CA ALA A 99 15.32 -12.92 1.15
C ALA A 99 15.24 -13.34 2.64
N PRO A 100 15.03 -14.64 2.94
CA PRO A 100 15.08 -15.79 2.03
C PRO A 100 13.72 -16.17 1.41
N PHE A 101 12.70 -15.33 1.54
CA PHE A 101 11.34 -15.68 1.15
C PHE A 101 11.13 -15.66 -0.35
N GLN A 102 10.15 -16.44 -0.80
CA GLN A 102 9.69 -16.38 -2.18
C GLN A 102 8.82 -15.15 -2.44
N TRP A 103 8.96 -14.59 -3.64
CA TRP A 103 8.18 -13.45 -4.14
C TRP A 103 8.31 -12.19 -3.28
N MET A 104 7.33 -11.30 -3.41
CA MET A 104 7.38 -9.91 -2.94
C MET A 104 5.96 -9.31 -2.92
N LYS A 105 5.83 -8.00 -2.66
CA LYS A 105 4.56 -7.25 -2.70
C LYS A 105 3.65 -7.67 -3.87
N GLN A 106 2.35 -7.74 -3.58
CA GLN A 106 1.25 -8.20 -4.45
C GLN A 106 1.10 -9.73 -4.60
N VAL A 107 2.08 -10.52 -4.13
CA VAL A 107 1.98 -11.99 -4.13
C VAL A 107 1.60 -12.47 -2.73
N ALA A 108 0.31 -12.41 -2.39
CA ALA A 108 -0.18 -12.77 -1.07
C ALA A 108 -0.07 -14.27 -0.73
N SER A 109 0.29 -15.10 -1.72
CA SER A 109 0.48 -16.53 -1.51
C SER A 109 1.79 -16.88 -0.80
N HIS A 110 2.78 -15.98 -0.75
CA HIS A 110 4.11 -16.27 -0.24
C HIS A 110 4.59 -15.20 0.75
N PHE A 111 5.49 -15.59 1.65
CA PHE A 111 6.01 -14.74 2.73
C PHE A 111 6.83 -13.56 2.25
N GLY A 112 7.41 -13.61 1.05
CA GLY A 112 8.03 -12.41 0.48
C GLY A 112 7.01 -11.31 0.26
N GLY A 113 5.73 -11.64 0.03
CA GLY A 113 4.65 -10.65 -0.07
C GLY A 113 3.98 -10.26 1.24
N THR A 114 4.04 -11.11 2.28
CA THR A 114 3.16 -11.00 3.47
C THR A 114 3.88 -10.99 4.81
N ARG A 115 5.15 -11.39 4.88
CA ARG A 115 5.90 -11.48 6.14
C ARG A 115 6.76 -10.24 6.34
N ASN A 116 6.44 -9.48 7.38
CA ASN A 116 7.17 -8.28 7.77
C ASN A 116 7.83 -8.46 9.14
N GLY A 117 9.01 -7.86 9.32
CA GLY A 117 9.64 -7.77 10.64
C GLY A 117 8.79 -6.88 11.56
N MET A 118 8.54 -7.34 12.78
CA MET A 118 7.79 -6.61 13.79
C MET A 118 8.55 -6.58 15.11
N ALA A 119 8.54 -5.43 15.78
CA ALA A 119 9.02 -5.26 17.15
C ALA A 119 7.90 -4.67 18.01
N ILE A 120 7.74 -5.20 19.21
CA ILE A 120 6.79 -4.71 20.21
C ILE A 120 7.58 -4.35 21.48
N SER A 121 7.34 -3.16 22.01
CA SER A 121 7.89 -2.71 23.29
C SER A 121 6.78 -2.15 24.16
N TRP A 122 6.76 -2.53 25.43
CA TRP A 122 5.88 -1.97 26.45
C TRP A 122 6.46 -2.28 27.83
N PRO A 123 7.38 -1.46 28.36
CA PRO A 123 8.17 -1.82 29.55
C PRO A 123 7.33 -2.16 30.79
N ARG A 124 6.16 -1.54 30.96
CA ARG A 124 5.25 -1.85 32.06
C ARG A 124 4.60 -3.24 31.96
N GLY A 125 4.40 -3.77 30.75
CA GLY A 125 3.64 -4.99 30.54
C GLY A 125 4.38 -6.11 29.81
N ILE A 126 5.64 -5.90 29.44
CA ILE A 126 6.53 -6.92 28.85
C ILE A 126 7.83 -6.91 29.65
N THR A 127 8.13 -8.03 30.31
CA THR A 127 9.34 -8.17 31.13
C THR A 127 10.56 -8.63 30.33
N GLY A 128 10.34 -9.36 29.23
CA GLY A 128 11.40 -9.79 28.31
C GLY A 128 11.92 -8.64 27.45
N ALA A 129 13.22 -8.65 27.15
CA ALA A 129 13.87 -7.63 26.30
C ALA A 129 14.80 -8.29 25.28
N GLY A 130 14.66 -7.90 24.00
CA GLY A 130 15.47 -8.45 22.91
C GLY A 130 15.18 -9.91 22.57
N GLU A 131 14.08 -10.45 23.06
CA GLU A 131 13.67 -11.83 22.80
C GLU A 131 12.90 -11.95 21.48
N GLN A 132 12.95 -13.14 20.89
CA GLN A 132 12.19 -13.45 19.67
C GLN A 132 10.89 -14.18 20.03
N ARG A 133 9.87 -14.01 19.18
CA ARG A 133 8.58 -14.69 19.25
C ARG A 133 8.31 -15.34 17.89
N SER A 134 7.93 -16.62 17.90
CA SER A 134 7.74 -17.43 16.69
C SER A 134 6.28 -17.82 16.43
N GLN A 135 5.36 -17.42 17.32
CA GLN A 135 3.93 -17.64 17.17
C GLN A 135 3.44 -16.99 15.87
N PHE A 136 2.56 -17.68 15.14
CA PHE A 136 2.03 -17.18 13.88
C PHE A 136 1.01 -16.09 14.16
N HIS A 137 1.18 -14.91 13.56
CA HIS A 137 0.26 -13.79 13.71
C HIS A 137 0.08 -13.04 12.39
N HIS A 138 -1.03 -12.31 12.30
CA HIS A 138 -1.41 -11.51 11.15
C HIS A 138 -1.74 -10.08 11.57
N VAL A 139 -1.70 -9.10 10.67
CA VAL A 139 -1.91 -7.68 11.00
C VAL A 139 -3.27 -7.41 11.67
N ILE A 140 -4.28 -8.26 11.43
CA ILE A 140 -5.60 -8.16 12.07
C ILE A 140 -5.57 -8.44 13.59
N ASP A 141 -4.45 -8.98 14.10
CA ASP A 141 -4.24 -9.29 15.52
C ASP A 141 -3.83 -8.05 16.34
N ILE A 142 -3.47 -6.94 15.67
CA ILE A 142 -3.03 -5.70 16.33
C ILE A 142 -4.15 -5.09 17.16
N VAL A 143 -5.35 -4.95 16.59
CA VAL A 143 -6.50 -4.33 17.27
C VAL A 143 -6.92 -5.12 18.53
N PRO A 144 -7.17 -6.44 18.50
CA PRO A 144 -7.50 -7.17 19.72
C PRO A 144 -6.37 -7.14 20.75
N THR A 145 -5.11 -7.06 20.33
CA THR A 145 -3.98 -6.88 21.25
C THR A 145 -4.06 -5.54 21.97
N ILE A 146 -4.34 -4.44 21.25
CA ILE A 146 -4.50 -3.11 21.85
C ILE A 146 -5.68 -3.09 22.82
N LEU A 147 -6.81 -3.69 22.43
CA LEU A 147 -8.01 -3.79 23.28
C LEU A 147 -7.73 -4.57 24.57
N GLU A 148 -7.05 -5.71 24.48
CA GLU A 148 -6.68 -6.51 25.67
C GLU A 148 -5.70 -5.76 26.58
N VAL A 149 -4.67 -5.11 26.00
CA VAL A 149 -3.70 -4.30 26.76
C VAL A 149 -4.35 -3.12 27.48
N THR A 150 -5.32 -2.46 26.83
CA THR A 150 -6.00 -1.29 27.39
C THR A 150 -7.18 -1.64 28.29
N GLY A 151 -7.59 -2.92 28.34
CA GLY A 151 -8.78 -3.36 29.07
C GLY A 151 -10.10 -2.83 28.48
N ILE A 152 -10.09 -2.46 27.19
CA ILE A 152 -11.25 -1.92 26.48
C ILE A 152 -11.94 -3.06 25.74
N GLU A 153 -13.25 -3.22 25.96
CA GLU A 153 -14.06 -4.16 25.18
C GLU A 153 -14.37 -3.60 23.78
N MET A 154 -14.43 -4.46 22.77
CA MET A 154 -14.82 -4.06 21.42
C MET A 154 -16.28 -3.58 21.43
N PRO A 155 -16.57 -2.33 21.03
CA PRO A 155 -17.94 -1.84 21.01
C PRO A 155 -18.77 -2.53 19.92
N GLU A 156 -19.99 -2.96 20.28
CA GLU A 156 -20.96 -3.50 19.32
C GLU A 156 -21.43 -2.45 18.31
N ARG A 157 -21.44 -1.15 18.71
CA ARG A 157 -21.86 -0.03 17.86
C ARG A 157 -20.98 1.19 18.06
N VAL A 158 -20.64 1.86 16.95
CA VAL A 158 -19.91 3.15 16.94
C VAL A 158 -20.71 4.15 16.10
N ASN A 159 -21.06 5.30 16.69
CA ASN A 159 -21.87 6.34 16.03
C ASN A 159 -23.16 5.81 15.37
N GLY A 160 -23.79 4.81 15.99
CA GLY A 160 -25.00 4.16 15.49
C GLY A 160 -24.79 3.06 14.45
N ILE A 161 -23.55 2.82 14.00
CA ILE A 161 -23.19 1.76 13.05
C ILE A 161 -22.82 0.48 13.80
N GLU A 162 -23.48 -0.62 13.48
CA GLU A 162 -23.13 -1.96 13.98
C GLU A 162 -21.76 -2.38 13.45
N GLN A 163 -20.90 -2.88 14.34
CA GLN A 163 -19.55 -3.30 13.99
C GLN A 163 -19.51 -4.79 13.65
N LYS A 164 -18.64 -5.14 12.70
CA LYS A 164 -18.31 -6.56 12.47
C LYS A 164 -17.53 -7.10 13.68
N PRO A 165 -17.69 -8.38 14.03
CA PRO A 165 -16.84 -9.03 15.03
C PRO A 165 -15.36 -8.90 14.66
N ILE A 166 -14.47 -8.79 15.65
CA ILE A 166 -13.02 -8.85 15.39
C ILE A 166 -12.64 -10.28 15.01
N GLU A 167 -12.05 -10.44 13.82
CA GLU A 167 -11.51 -11.72 13.34
C GLU A 167 -10.07 -12.01 13.80
N GLY A 168 -9.43 -11.01 14.41
CA GLY A 168 -8.10 -11.12 15.00
C GLY A 168 -8.08 -11.87 16.33
N VAL A 169 -6.90 -12.36 16.72
CA VAL A 169 -6.62 -12.90 18.05
C VAL A 169 -5.51 -12.07 18.69
N SER A 170 -5.67 -11.73 19.97
CA SER A 170 -4.66 -10.93 20.66
C SER A 170 -3.33 -11.69 20.81
N MET A 171 -2.23 -10.95 20.68
CA MET A 171 -0.86 -11.40 20.89
C MET A 171 -0.40 -11.34 22.35
N ARG A 172 -1.20 -10.75 23.26
CA ARG A 172 -0.81 -10.45 24.65
C ARG A 172 -0.29 -11.67 25.42
N TYR A 173 -0.80 -12.87 25.11
CA TYR A 173 -0.35 -14.12 25.71
C TYR A 173 1.13 -14.42 25.44
N SER A 174 1.65 -13.99 24.30
CA SER A 174 3.05 -14.22 23.92
C SER A 174 4.01 -13.27 24.64
N PHE A 175 3.52 -12.23 25.31
CA PHE A 175 4.39 -11.23 25.96
C PHE A 175 5.15 -11.83 27.14
N ASP A 176 4.45 -12.64 27.94
CA ASP A 176 4.98 -13.24 29.18
C ASP A 176 5.57 -14.65 28.97
N ASP A 177 5.22 -15.31 27.86
CA ASP A 177 5.69 -16.67 27.53
C ASP A 177 6.10 -16.76 26.06
N ALA A 178 7.42 -16.78 25.83
CA ALA A 178 8.02 -16.92 24.51
C ALA A 178 7.71 -18.27 23.84
N THR A 179 7.38 -19.28 24.62
CA THR A 179 7.14 -20.67 24.19
C THR A 179 5.67 -21.05 24.13
N ALA A 180 4.76 -20.11 24.44
CA ALA A 180 3.33 -20.36 24.36
C ALA A 180 2.92 -20.80 22.95
N GLU A 181 1.98 -21.73 22.87
CA GLU A 181 1.41 -22.15 21.59
C GLU A 181 0.70 -21.00 20.88
N SER A 182 0.80 -20.97 19.55
CA SER A 182 0.15 -19.96 18.74
C SER A 182 -1.37 -20.01 18.92
N ARG A 183 -1.99 -18.92 19.38
CA ARG A 183 -3.46 -18.82 19.45
C ARG A 183 -4.12 -18.69 18.08
N ARG A 184 -3.39 -18.18 17.08
CA ARG A 184 -3.85 -18.18 15.69
C ARG A 184 -3.47 -19.52 15.07
N THR A 185 -4.50 -20.29 14.74
CA THR A 185 -4.35 -21.58 14.06
C THR A 185 -4.66 -21.51 12.58
N THR A 186 -5.41 -20.51 12.11
CA THR A 186 -5.81 -20.36 10.69
C THR A 186 -5.71 -18.91 10.21
N GLN A 187 -5.29 -18.69 8.97
CA GLN A 187 -5.38 -17.39 8.29
C GLN A 187 -5.36 -17.60 6.77
N TYR A 188 -6.37 -17.09 6.06
CA TYR A 188 -6.36 -17.04 4.60
C TYR A 188 -5.72 -15.75 4.09
N PHE A 189 -5.23 -15.78 2.85
CA PHE A 189 -4.67 -14.64 2.13
C PHE A 189 -5.23 -14.66 0.71
N GLU A 190 -5.71 -13.52 0.21
CA GLU A 190 -6.07 -13.36 -1.21
C GLU A 190 -5.79 -11.93 -1.67
N ILE A 191 -5.06 -11.79 -2.78
CA ILE A 191 -5.06 -10.56 -3.57
C ILE A 191 -4.73 -10.87 -5.04
N PHE A 192 -5.53 -10.29 -5.95
CA PHE A 192 -5.32 -10.42 -7.39
C PHE A 192 -5.25 -11.87 -7.88
N GLY A 193 -6.03 -12.76 -7.26
CA GLY A 193 -6.08 -14.18 -7.57
C GLY A 193 -5.02 -15.03 -6.86
N ASN A 194 -3.92 -14.42 -6.41
CA ASN A 194 -2.96 -15.11 -5.54
C ASN A 194 -3.64 -15.46 -4.23
N ARG A 195 -3.44 -16.68 -3.76
CA ARG A 195 -4.13 -17.18 -2.58
C ARG A 195 -3.25 -18.09 -1.75
N ALA A 196 -3.43 -18.03 -0.44
CA ALA A 196 -2.84 -18.98 0.48
C ALA A 196 -3.73 -19.19 1.70
N VAL A 197 -3.45 -20.26 2.42
CA VAL A 197 -3.97 -20.45 3.77
C VAL A 197 -2.88 -21.02 4.65
N TYR A 198 -2.68 -20.40 5.80
CA TYR A 198 -2.00 -21.00 6.94
C TYR A 198 -3.02 -21.76 7.77
N HIS A 199 -2.68 -22.99 8.15
CA HIS A 199 -3.45 -23.77 9.12
C HIS A 199 -2.53 -24.72 9.90
N GLU A 200 -2.48 -24.55 11.23
CA GLU A 200 -1.79 -25.45 12.17
C GLU A 200 -0.36 -25.84 11.75
N GLY A 201 0.48 -24.84 11.44
CA GLY A 201 1.87 -25.08 11.03
C GLY A 201 2.06 -25.38 9.55
N TRP A 202 0.99 -25.61 8.78
CA TRP A 202 1.05 -25.82 7.34
C TRP A 202 0.62 -24.57 6.58
N MET A 203 1.15 -24.42 5.37
CA MET A 203 0.74 -23.37 4.44
C MET A 203 0.56 -23.93 3.04
N ALA A 204 -0.63 -23.75 2.47
CA ALA A 204 -0.88 -24.02 1.06
C ALA A 204 -0.89 -22.71 0.29
N CYS A 205 -0.16 -22.66 -0.82
CA CYS A 205 0.11 -21.45 -1.59
C CYS A 205 -0.26 -21.66 -3.05
N CYS A 206 -0.86 -20.66 -3.68
CA CYS A 206 -1.10 -20.66 -5.12
C CYS A 206 -0.77 -19.29 -5.70
N PHE A 207 0.33 -19.24 -6.45
CA PHE A 207 0.67 -18.09 -7.28
C PHE A 207 -0.18 -18.13 -8.55
N HIS A 208 -1.00 -17.10 -8.76
CA HIS A 208 -1.93 -17.05 -9.89
C HIS A 208 -1.22 -16.76 -11.23
N GLY A 209 0.04 -16.30 -11.20
CA GLY A 209 0.87 -16.13 -12.39
C GLY A 209 1.12 -14.67 -12.81
N ARG A 210 0.50 -13.69 -12.14
CA ARG A 210 0.75 -12.27 -12.41
C ARG A 210 2.07 -11.80 -11.82
N LEU A 211 2.98 -11.32 -12.67
CA LEU A 211 4.25 -10.75 -12.23
C LEU A 211 4.03 -9.32 -11.67
N PRO A 212 4.47 -9.00 -10.44
CA PRO A 212 4.23 -7.69 -9.82
C PRO A 212 4.78 -6.50 -10.61
N TRP A 213 5.84 -6.73 -11.38
CA TRP A 213 6.50 -5.72 -12.22
C TRP A 213 5.93 -5.60 -13.64
N ILE A 214 4.83 -6.28 -13.96
CA ILE A 214 4.12 -6.14 -15.24
C ILE A 214 2.73 -5.55 -14.97
N ARG A 215 2.57 -4.25 -15.29
CA ARG A 215 1.35 -3.49 -14.96
C ARG A 215 0.10 -3.99 -15.71
N ALA A 216 0.25 -4.30 -16.99
CA ALA A 216 -0.83 -4.65 -17.92
C ALA A 216 -0.70 -6.11 -18.41
N GLN A 217 -0.47 -7.03 -17.47
CA GLN A 217 -0.48 -8.46 -17.79
C GLN A 217 -1.91 -8.91 -18.16
N ARG A 218 -2.03 -9.84 -19.12
CA ARG A 218 -3.31 -10.46 -19.46
C ARG A 218 -3.82 -11.30 -18.29
N ASN A 219 -5.13 -11.37 -18.15
CA ASN A 219 -5.77 -12.21 -17.15
C ASN A 219 -5.37 -13.68 -17.35
N ILE A 220 -5.29 -14.41 -16.23
CA ILE A 220 -4.93 -15.82 -16.22
C ILE A 220 -6.17 -16.63 -15.86
N PRO A 221 -6.47 -17.73 -16.57
CA PRO A 221 -7.59 -18.60 -16.21
C PRO A 221 -7.39 -19.18 -14.80
N PHE A 222 -8.41 -19.06 -13.95
CA PHE A 222 -8.50 -19.81 -12.70
C PHE A 222 -8.83 -21.28 -12.98
N GLY A 223 -8.36 -22.19 -12.12
CA GLY A 223 -8.71 -23.63 -12.16
C GLY A 223 -7.50 -24.54 -12.31
N ASP A 224 -7.70 -25.67 -13.01
CA ASP A 224 -6.77 -26.83 -13.02
C ASP A 224 -5.35 -26.53 -13.52
N ALA A 225 -5.15 -25.43 -14.24
CA ALA A 225 -3.83 -25.00 -14.69
C ALA A 225 -3.00 -24.34 -13.57
N GLU A 226 -3.63 -23.95 -12.47
CA GLU A 226 -2.97 -23.31 -11.34
C GLU A 226 -2.29 -24.36 -10.47
N ARG A 227 -1.01 -24.14 -10.21
CA ARG A 227 -0.24 -25.00 -9.31
C ARG A 227 -0.42 -24.51 -7.88
N TRP A 228 -0.74 -25.46 -7.01
CA TRP A 228 -0.63 -25.28 -5.57
C TRP A 228 0.67 -25.89 -5.06
N GLU A 229 1.25 -25.22 -4.09
CA GLU A 229 2.45 -25.61 -3.36
C GLU A 229 2.07 -25.82 -1.89
N LEU A 230 2.81 -26.67 -1.18
CA LEU A 230 2.57 -26.99 0.23
C LEU A 230 3.86 -26.85 1.04
N TYR A 231 3.79 -26.19 2.18
CA TYR A 231 4.93 -25.98 3.08
C TYR A 231 4.55 -26.31 4.52
N HIS A 232 5.48 -26.90 5.28
CA HIS A 232 5.35 -27.01 6.73
C HIS A 232 6.21 -25.92 7.39
N ILE A 233 5.59 -24.79 7.72
CA ILE A 233 6.32 -23.57 8.11
C ILE A 233 6.94 -23.63 9.50
N ALA A 234 6.53 -24.58 10.33
CA ALA A 234 7.18 -24.86 11.61
C ALA A 234 8.61 -25.41 11.43
N ASP A 235 8.86 -26.13 10.33
CA ASP A 235 10.17 -26.68 10.00
C ASP A 235 10.90 -25.86 8.91
N ASP A 236 10.16 -25.21 8.01
CA ASP A 236 10.68 -24.37 6.94
C ASP A 236 10.03 -22.98 6.95
N PHE A 237 10.61 -22.05 7.71
CA PHE A 237 10.14 -20.67 7.80
C PHE A 237 10.23 -19.90 6.47
N SER A 238 10.97 -20.41 5.48
CA SER A 238 11.31 -19.71 4.23
C SER A 238 10.41 -20.07 3.04
N GLN A 239 9.63 -21.15 3.16
CA GLN A 239 8.87 -21.76 2.05
C GLN A 239 9.78 -22.19 0.90
N SER A 240 10.91 -22.82 1.20
CA SER A 240 11.89 -23.26 0.20
C SER A 240 11.60 -24.67 -0.35
N ALA A 241 11.03 -25.56 0.45
CA ALA A 241 10.78 -26.95 0.08
C ALA A 241 9.29 -27.20 -0.17
N ASP A 242 8.89 -27.28 -1.43
CA ASP A 242 7.51 -27.66 -1.80
C ASP A 242 7.28 -29.15 -1.52
N LEU A 243 6.29 -29.43 -0.67
CA LEU A 243 5.91 -30.75 -0.19
C LEU A 243 4.60 -31.26 -0.83
N ALA A 244 4.04 -30.54 -1.81
CA ALA A 244 2.74 -30.86 -2.41
C ALA A 244 2.68 -32.29 -2.97
N GLU A 245 3.73 -32.73 -3.66
CA GLU A 245 3.82 -34.10 -4.22
C GLU A 245 3.99 -35.18 -3.14
N GLN A 246 4.61 -34.82 -2.00
CA GLN A 246 4.88 -35.75 -0.91
C GLN A 246 3.66 -35.95 0.00
N TYR A 247 2.83 -34.91 0.18
CA TYR A 247 1.63 -34.94 1.02
C TYR A 247 0.40 -34.40 0.27
N PRO A 248 -0.05 -35.07 -0.81
CA PRO A 248 -1.19 -34.60 -1.60
C PRO A 248 -2.50 -34.54 -0.80
N ASP A 249 -2.69 -35.47 0.14
CA ASP A 249 -3.88 -35.48 1.02
C ASP A 249 -3.89 -34.26 1.96
N LYS A 250 -2.71 -33.87 2.47
CA LYS A 250 -2.57 -32.66 3.30
C LYS A 250 -2.81 -31.41 2.47
N LEU A 251 -2.33 -31.36 1.23
CA LEU A 251 -2.64 -30.23 0.35
C LEU A 251 -4.15 -30.10 0.08
N ALA A 252 -4.83 -31.21 -0.20
CA ALA A 252 -6.27 -31.21 -0.40
C ALA A 252 -7.05 -30.74 0.84
N GLU A 253 -6.58 -31.12 2.03
CA GLU A 253 -7.10 -30.60 3.31
C GLU A 253 -6.98 -29.08 3.39
N LEU A 254 -5.79 -28.50 3.16
CA LEU A 254 -5.62 -27.05 3.21
C LEU A 254 -6.38 -26.31 2.11
N GLN A 255 -6.52 -26.89 0.92
CA GLN A 255 -7.39 -26.33 -0.11
C GLN A 255 -8.84 -26.23 0.37
N ALA A 256 -9.34 -27.24 1.07
CA ALA A 256 -10.66 -27.22 1.68
C ALA A 256 -10.77 -26.17 2.81
N VAL A 257 -9.73 -26.00 3.63
CA VAL A 257 -9.67 -24.93 4.65
C VAL A 257 -9.71 -23.55 3.99
N PHE A 258 -8.92 -23.31 2.95
CA PHE A 258 -8.96 -22.06 2.19
C PHE A 258 -10.37 -21.79 1.65
N ASP A 259 -10.99 -22.80 1.03
CA ASP A 259 -12.31 -22.68 0.43
C ASP A 259 -13.41 -22.36 1.47
N ALA A 260 -13.31 -22.93 2.67
CA ALA A 260 -14.20 -22.61 3.79
C ALA A 260 -14.02 -21.15 4.26
N GLU A 261 -12.78 -20.70 4.50
CA GLU A 261 -12.47 -19.34 4.92
C GLU A 261 -12.84 -18.31 3.83
N ALA A 262 -12.57 -18.63 2.56
CA ALA A 262 -12.90 -17.79 1.42
C ALA A 262 -14.41 -17.56 1.29
N ARG A 263 -15.25 -18.57 1.56
CA ARG A 263 -16.71 -18.39 1.62
C ARG A 263 -17.15 -17.61 2.84
N LYS A 264 -16.56 -17.87 4.00
CA LYS A 264 -16.87 -17.17 5.26
C LYS A 264 -16.63 -15.67 5.16
N TYR A 265 -15.61 -15.26 4.39
CA TYR A 265 -15.17 -13.87 4.28
C TYR A 265 -15.42 -13.24 2.91
N ASP A 266 -16.38 -13.76 2.14
CA ASP A 266 -16.84 -13.18 0.86
C ASP A 266 -15.71 -12.93 -0.16
N VAL A 267 -14.71 -13.82 -0.20
CA VAL A 267 -13.58 -13.73 -1.14
C VAL A 267 -14.02 -14.08 -2.56
N TYR A 268 -15.03 -14.94 -2.70
CA TYR A 268 -15.55 -15.35 -3.99
C TYR A 268 -16.53 -14.34 -4.60
N PRO A 269 -16.59 -14.21 -5.94
CA PRO A 269 -15.75 -14.91 -6.92
C PRO A 269 -14.31 -14.37 -6.97
N LEU A 270 -13.33 -15.25 -7.21
CA LEU A 270 -11.94 -14.84 -7.41
C LEU A 270 -11.82 -13.91 -8.62
N SER A 271 -10.95 -12.90 -8.51
CA SER A 271 -10.73 -11.95 -9.59
C SER A 271 -9.32 -11.35 -9.56
N ASP A 272 -8.62 -11.49 -10.68
CA ASP A 272 -7.32 -10.86 -10.97
C ASP A 272 -7.46 -9.47 -11.62
N ALA A 273 -8.69 -8.97 -11.77
CA ALA A 273 -9.00 -7.76 -12.51
C ALA A 273 -8.66 -6.47 -11.73
N THR A 274 -7.37 -6.12 -11.67
CA THR A 274 -6.84 -4.99 -10.87
C THR A 274 -7.53 -3.65 -11.19
N LEU A 275 -7.44 -3.18 -12.43
CA LEU A 275 -7.97 -1.88 -12.86
C LEU A 275 -9.49 -1.83 -12.81
N ALA A 276 -10.16 -2.90 -13.25
CA ALA A 276 -11.61 -2.96 -13.27
C ALA A 276 -12.18 -2.88 -11.85
N ARG A 277 -11.57 -3.56 -10.87
CA ARG A 277 -11.98 -3.50 -9.45
C ARG A 277 -11.75 -2.12 -8.83
N ALA A 278 -10.71 -1.41 -9.25
CA ALA A 278 -10.38 -0.07 -8.72
C ALA A 278 -11.32 1.06 -9.22
N LEU A 279 -12.20 0.79 -10.17
CA LEU A 279 -13.11 1.80 -10.71
C LEU A 279 -14.01 2.38 -9.61
N PRO A 280 -14.16 3.72 -9.52
CA PRO A 280 -14.99 4.36 -8.49
C PRO A 280 -16.45 3.87 -8.45
N VAL A 281 -16.99 3.39 -9.57
CA VAL A 281 -18.35 2.86 -9.68
C VAL A 281 -18.59 1.61 -8.83
N ASN A 282 -17.53 0.88 -8.45
CA ASN A 282 -17.65 -0.37 -7.67
C ASN A 282 -17.79 -0.14 -6.16
N ARG A 283 -17.85 1.11 -5.70
CA ARG A 283 -17.97 1.44 -4.27
C ARG A 283 -19.01 2.54 -4.06
N PRO A 284 -19.67 2.57 -2.88
CA PRO A 284 -20.61 3.64 -2.56
C PRO A 284 -19.98 5.02 -2.71
N SER A 285 -20.69 5.93 -3.37
CA SER A 285 -20.28 7.32 -3.49
C SER A 285 -20.71 8.10 -2.25
N LEU A 286 -19.77 8.73 -1.55
CA LEU A 286 -20.09 9.66 -0.46
C LEU A 286 -20.84 10.90 -0.94
N LEU A 287 -20.75 11.22 -2.24
CA LEU A 287 -21.52 12.30 -2.84
C LEU A 287 -22.99 11.94 -3.02
N GLY A 288 -23.33 10.66 -3.20
CA GLY A 288 -24.67 10.24 -3.62
C GLY A 288 -25.11 10.98 -4.88
N ASP A 289 -26.33 11.49 -4.88
CA ASP A 289 -26.92 12.23 -6.02
C ASP A 289 -26.62 13.74 -6.00
N ARG A 290 -25.68 14.20 -5.17
CA ARG A 290 -25.35 15.63 -5.09
C ARG A 290 -24.81 16.13 -6.42
N THR A 291 -25.37 17.25 -6.89
CA THR A 291 -24.92 17.99 -8.08
C THR A 291 -24.19 19.29 -7.74
N SER A 292 -24.07 19.62 -6.45
CA SER A 292 -23.38 20.80 -5.94
C SER A 292 -22.63 20.48 -4.64
N VAL A 293 -21.44 21.04 -4.47
CA VAL A 293 -20.61 20.92 -3.27
C VAL A 293 -20.03 22.30 -2.94
N THR A 294 -20.21 22.74 -1.68
CA THR A 294 -19.62 23.97 -1.16
C THR A 294 -18.40 23.64 -0.32
N TYR A 295 -17.26 24.25 -0.65
CA TYR A 295 -16.02 24.11 0.10
C TYR A 295 -15.74 25.36 0.93
N TYR A 296 -15.22 25.19 2.13
CA TYR A 296 -14.97 26.24 3.10
C TYR A 296 -13.47 26.40 3.39
N PRO A 297 -13.01 27.60 3.82
CA PRO A 297 -11.63 27.80 4.25
C PRO A 297 -11.19 26.78 5.31
N GLY A 298 -9.94 26.32 5.22
CA GLY A 298 -9.37 25.34 6.15
C GLY A 298 -9.58 23.87 5.75
N GLN A 299 -10.37 23.58 4.71
CA GLN A 299 -10.44 22.25 4.13
C GLN A 299 -9.16 21.95 3.34
N LEU A 300 -8.34 21.06 3.87
CA LEU A 300 -7.08 20.62 3.27
C LEU A 300 -7.24 19.21 2.70
N ARG A 301 -6.83 19.01 1.43
CA ARG A 301 -6.75 17.70 0.75
C ARG A 301 -8.08 16.94 0.71
N ILE A 302 -9.03 17.48 -0.04
CA ILE A 302 -10.25 16.76 -0.41
C ILE A 302 -9.85 15.64 -1.39
N PRO A 303 -10.27 14.37 -1.21
CA PRO A 303 -10.02 13.32 -2.20
C PRO A 303 -10.89 13.47 -3.46
N GLU A 304 -10.34 13.17 -4.64
CA GLU A 304 -11.09 13.24 -5.90
C GLU A 304 -12.44 12.47 -5.89
N PRO A 305 -12.55 11.25 -5.34
CA PRO A 305 -13.82 10.50 -5.36
C PRO A 305 -14.97 11.14 -4.55
N VAL A 306 -14.67 12.13 -3.71
CA VAL A 306 -15.67 12.89 -2.94
C VAL A 306 -15.87 14.30 -3.49
N THR A 307 -15.36 14.57 -4.68
CA THR A 307 -15.61 15.80 -5.44
C THR A 307 -16.45 15.52 -6.67
N LEU A 308 -17.21 16.53 -7.13
CA LEU A 308 -17.94 16.42 -8.39
C LEU A 308 -16.94 16.23 -9.53
N SER A 309 -17.08 15.11 -10.25
CA SER A 309 -16.22 14.83 -11.39
C SER A 309 -16.47 15.83 -12.52
N TYR A 310 -15.39 16.41 -13.02
CA TYR A 310 -15.36 17.26 -14.22
C TYR A 310 -14.50 16.63 -15.34
N THR A 311 -14.09 15.36 -15.17
CA THR A 311 -13.27 14.66 -16.17
C THR A 311 -14.12 14.31 -17.39
N SER A 312 -13.57 14.52 -18.59
CA SER A 312 -14.23 14.25 -19.86
C SER A 312 -15.60 14.94 -20.06
N THR A 313 -15.86 16.04 -19.35
CA THR A 313 -17.08 16.86 -19.51
C THR A 313 -16.75 18.27 -19.98
N SER A 314 -17.73 18.93 -20.60
CA SER A 314 -17.67 20.38 -20.80
C SER A 314 -18.05 21.08 -19.50
N PHE A 315 -17.24 22.03 -19.04
CA PHE A 315 -17.50 22.76 -17.82
C PHE A 315 -17.25 24.26 -18.01
N MET A 316 -17.92 25.06 -17.17
CA MET A 316 -17.66 26.48 -17.01
C MET A 316 -17.14 26.70 -15.61
N LEU A 317 -16.03 27.43 -15.48
CA LEU A 317 -15.51 27.82 -14.19
C LEU A 317 -15.62 29.34 -14.01
N ARG A 318 -16.29 29.75 -12.93
CA ARG A 318 -16.43 31.15 -12.52
C ARG A 318 -15.72 31.36 -11.20
N ALA A 319 -14.88 32.39 -11.12
CA ALA A 319 -14.21 32.79 -9.89
C ALA A 319 -14.47 34.28 -9.63
N GLN A 320 -14.87 34.61 -8.41
CA GLN A 320 -14.93 35.99 -7.94
C GLN A 320 -13.74 36.21 -7.00
N LEU A 321 -12.85 37.12 -7.38
CA LEU A 321 -11.63 37.40 -6.63
C LEU A 321 -11.70 38.80 -6.03
N HIS A 322 -11.39 38.92 -4.74
CA HIS A 322 -11.12 40.21 -4.12
C HIS A 322 -9.61 40.45 -4.12
N ILE A 323 -9.16 41.41 -4.94
CA ILE A 323 -7.72 41.68 -5.15
C ILE A 323 -7.43 43.06 -4.56
N PRO A 324 -6.67 43.16 -3.45
CA PRO A 324 -6.26 44.45 -2.91
C PRO A 324 -5.27 45.15 -3.87
N PRO A 325 -5.20 46.50 -3.87
CA PRO A 325 -4.26 47.24 -4.72
C PRO A 325 -2.80 46.91 -4.35
N GLY A 326 -1.95 46.57 -5.33
CA GLY A 326 -0.49 46.65 -5.16
C GLY A 326 0.36 45.48 -5.65
N VAL A 327 -0.04 44.21 -5.60
CA VAL A 327 0.77 43.08 -6.11
C VAL A 327 -0.13 41.88 -6.44
N LEU A 328 -0.07 41.37 -7.68
CA LEU A 328 -0.63 40.06 -8.06
C LEU A 328 0.51 39.06 -8.29
N ARG A 329 0.80 38.27 -7.26
CA ARG A 329 1.44 36.96 -7.40
C ARG A 329 0.71 36.00 -6.48
N GLY A 330 -0.12 35.13 -7.05
CA GLY A 330 -0.89 34.15 -6.29
C GLY A 330 -1.26 32.95 -7.14
N TRP A 331 -1.21 31.77 -6.52
CA TRP A 331 -1.66 30.50 -7.06
C TRP A 331 -3.02 30.19 -6.42
N SER A 332 -4.05 29.87 -7.22
CA SER A 332 -5.22 29.15 -6.71
C SER A 332 -5.34 27.78 -7.40
N SER A 333 -5.20 26.69 -6.66
CA SER A 333 -5.34 25.33 -7.21
C SER A 333 -6.80 24.91 -7.19
N LEU A 334 -7.32 24.43 -8.30
CA LEU A 334 -8.51 23.59 -8.34
C LEU A 334 -8.04 22.14 -8.49
N SER A 335 -7.63 21.55 -7.38
CA SER A 335 -7.49 20.10 -7.29
C SER A 335 -7.52 19.61 -5.87
N ALA A 336 -8.45 18.69 -5.67
CA ALA A 336 -8.54 17.75 -4.58
C ALA A 336 -7.36 16.74 -4.63
N GLY A 337 -6.12 17.21 -4.35
CA GLY A 337 -4.95 16.34 -4.31
C GLY A 337 -3.61 17.07 -4.52
N ARG A 338 -2.54 16.55 -3.90
CA ARG A 338 -1.17 17.07 -4.02
C ARG A 338 -0.60 16.89 -5.44
N TRP A 339 -1.08 15.87 -6.16
CA TRP A 339 -0.75 15.49 -7.54
C TRP A 339 -1.86 14.53 -8.05
N PRO A 340 -2.39 14.61 -9.28
CA PRO A 340 -2.37 15.69 -10.28
C PRO A 340 -3.52 16.70 -10.07
N GLY A 341 -3.37 17.92 -10.59
CA GLY A 341 -4.33 18.99 -10.32
C GLY A 341 -4.27 20.20 -11.24
N GLY A 342 -5.40 20.90 -11.40
CA GLY A 342 -5.49 22.15 -12.15
C GLY A 342 -5.15 23.37 -11.28
N ALA A 343 -4.57 24.41 -11.86
CA ALA A 343 -4.34 25.68 -11.18
C ALA A 343 -4.82 26.87 -12.03
N PHE A 344 -5.40 27.86 -11.36
CA PHE A 344 -5.54 29.22 -11.86
C PHE A 344 -4.25 29.98 -11.57
N ILE A 345 -3.62 30.49 -12.62
CA ILE A 345 -2.47 31.37 -12.51
C ILE A 345 -2.85 32.72 -13.12
N CYS A 346 -2.94 33.76 -12.30
CA CYS A 346 -3.02 35.13 -12.79
C CYS A 346 -1.59 35.68 -12.91
N LYS A 347 -1.06 35.73 -14.13
CA LYS A 347 0.22 36.38 -14.43
C LYS A 347 -0.10 37.72 -15.10
N THR A 348 0.28 38.82 -14.44
CA THR A 348 0.24 40.19 -15.00
C THR A 348 -1.11 40.62 -15.59
N GLY A 349 -2.20 40.49 -14.83
CA GLY A 349 -3.51 41.02 -15.21
C GLY A 349 -4.27 40.20 -16.27
N CYS A 350 -3.68 39.11 -16.78
CA CYS A 350 -4.37 38.13 -17.62
C CYS A 350 -4.60 36.84 -16.81
N PRO A 351 -5.86 36.41 -16.62
CA PRO A 351 -6.12 35.07 -16.10
C PRO A 351 -5.63 34.04 -17.12
N ALA A 352 -4.75 33.14 -16.71
CA ALA A 352 -4.37 31.96 -17.48
C ALA A 352 -4.75 30.70 -16.70
N LEU A 353 -5.28 29.71 -17.39
CA LEU A 353 -5.60 28.38 -16.88
C LEU A 353 -4.56 27.41 -17.46
N PRO A 354 -3.41 27.21 -16.81
CA PRO A 354 -2.58 26.05 -17.12
C PRO A 354 -3.27 24.81 -16.54
N THR A 355 -3.92 24.05 -17.41
CA THR A 355 -4.33 22.68 -17.11
C THR A 355 -3.10 21.79 -17.20
N THR A 356 -2.64 21.25 -16.06
CA THR A 356 -1.72 20.10 -16.06
C THR A 356 -2.55 18.85 -16.32
N ILE A 357 -2.93 18.64 -17.58
CA ILE A 357 -3.52 17.38 -18.02
C ILE A 357 -2.34 16.45 -18.31
N TRP A 358 -2.25 15.33 -17.60
CA TRP A 358 -1.46 14.19 -18.09
C TRP A 358 -2.15 13.64 -19.34
N ALA A 359 -1.91 14.29 -20.47
CA ALA A 359 -2.07 13.70 -21.78
C ALA A 359 -0.65 13.60 -22.35
N THR A 360 -0.14 12.36 -22.34
CA THR A 360 0.86 11.80 -23.26
C THR A 360 2.04 12.69 -23.69
N ASN A 361 3.26 12.19 -23.46
CA ASN A 361 4.48 12.60 -24.16
C ASN A 361 4.22 13.19 -25.57
N SER A 362 4.37 14.50 -25.68
CA SER A 362 4.49 15.21 -26.95
C SER A 362 5.49 16.34 -26.72
N PRO A 363 6.72 16.26 -27.26
CA PRO A 363 7.63 17.39 -27.26
C PRO A 363 7.16 18.35 -28.36
N GLN A 364 6.20 19.21 -28.05
CA GLN A 364 5.94 20.38 -28.88
C GLN A 364 6.23 21.64 -28.08
N SER A 365 7.33 22.26 -28.47
CA SER A 365 7.78 23.61 -28.14
C SER A 365 6.63 24.64 -28.14
N PRO A 366 6.64 25.62 -27.23
CA PRO A 366 5.62 26.65 -27.19
C PRO A 366 5.74 27.57 -28.42
N HIS A 367 4.79 27.48 -29.34
CA HIS A 367 4.57 28.53 -30.34
C HIS A 367 3.99 29.78 -29.66
N PRO A 368 4.61 30.96 -29.82
CA PRO A 368 4.06 32.19 -29.29
C PRO A 368 2.98 32.71 -30.23
N GLY A 369 1.74 32.74 -29.75
CA GLY A 369 0.68 33.50 -30.40
C GLY A 369 -0.59 32.69 -30.63
N HIS A 370 -1.45 32.64 -29.61
CA HIS A 370 -2.87 32.95 -29.75
C HIS A 370 -3.50 33.04 -28.37
N CYS A 371 -3.96 34.24 -28.03
CA CYS A 371 -4.82 34.49 -26.88
C CYS A 371 -6.26 34.28 -27.36
N PRO A 372 -7.01 33.27 -26.87
CA PRO A 372 -8.44 33.22 -27.13
C PRO A 372 -9.11 34.34 -26.33
N LYS A 373 -9.85 35.22 -27.01
CA LYS A 373 -10.70 36.22 -26.36
C LYS A 373 -11.86 35.48 -25.69
N ALA A 374 -12.06 35.75 -24.40
CA ALA A 374 -13.22 35.30 -23.64
C ALA A 374 -14.48 36.07 -24.09
N LEU A 375 -15.60 35.35 -24.18
CA LEU A 375 -16.95 35.89 -23.98
C LEU A 375 -17.46 35.36 -22.64
#